data_AF-A0A7Y6B231-F1
#
_entry.id   AF-A0A7Y6B231-F1
#
_cell.length_a   1.000
_cell.length_b   1.000
_cell.length_c   1.000
_cell.angle_alpha   90.00
_cell.angle_beta   90.00
_cell.angle_gamma   90.00
#
_symmetry.space_group_name_H-M   'P 1'
#
loop_
_entity.id
_entity.type
_entity.pdbx_description
1 polymer ?
#
loop_
_entity_poly.entity_id
_entity_poly.type
_entity_poly.pdbx_seq_one_letter_code
_entity_poly.pdbx_strand_id
1 'polypeptide(L)'
;MKVVALLVRFWPALVVLAMGIWVARLDHLRADYRQTLTNERAAQTEAIAAGERARLADQVRFAQQQAAATQTYAATLAARQPLIIHSKDTVTRYAQTDAGRALCRAPDRVRDIDALDALLARDPAAPGSSGGAVPADGTAPPAGR
;
A
#
# COMPACT_ATOMS: atom_id res chain seq x y z
N MET A 1 -17.53 78.01 38.49
CA MET A 1 -18.83 77.30 38.67
C MET A 1 -19.60 77.00 37.38
N LYS A 2 -19.14 77.37 36.16
CA LYS A 2 -19.89 77.10 34.91
C LYS A 2 -19.66 75.69 34.33
N VAL A 3 -18.49 75.10 34.55
CA VAL A 3 -18.10 73.77 34.02
C VAL A 3 -18.91 72.64 34.68
N VAL A 4 -19.12 72.71 36.00
CA VAL A 4 -19.88 71.69 36.75
C VAL A 4 -21.35 71.64 36.31
N ALA A 5 -21.96 72.79 36.04
CA ALA A 5 -23.35 72.87 35.56
C ALA A 5 -23.52 72.29 34.15
N LEU A 6 -22.55 72.52 33.25
CA LEU A 6 -22.53 71.91 31.92
C LEU A 6 -22.30 70.40 32.01
N LEU A 7 -21.43 69.94 32.90
CA LEU A 7 -21.14 68.53 33.10
C LEU A 7 -22.39 67.75 33.55
N VAL A 8 -23.12 68.26 34.54
CA VAL A 8 -24.37 67.64 35.01
C VAL A 8 -25.45 67.63 33.92
N ARG A 9 -25.53 68.67 33.10
CA ARG A 9 -26.52 68.79 32.03
C ARG A 9 -26.25 67.85 30.85
N PHE A 10 -24.98 67.63 30.49
CA PHE A 10 -24.58 66.81 29.34
C PHE A 10 -24.13 65.39 29.70
N TRP A 11 -24.01 65.06 31.00
CA TRP A 11 -23.71 63.72 31.49
C TRP A 11 -24.52 62.59 30.82
N PRO A 12 -25.86 62.66 30.67
CA PRO A 12 -26.60 61.59 30.00
C PRO A 12 -26.20 61.39 28.53
N ALA A 13 -25.81 62.45 27.82
CA ALA A 13 -25.33 62.34 26.44
C ALA A 13 -23.97 61.62 26.37
N LEU A 14 -23.09 61.83 27.36
CA LEU A 14 -21.82 61.09 27.46
C LEU A 14 -22.05 59.60 27.70
N VAL A 15 -23.04 59.24 28.52
CA VAL A 15 -23.41 57.83 28.75
C VAL A 15 -23.90 57.17 27.47
N VAL A 16 -24.78 57.83 26.72
CA VAL A 16 -25.28 57.30 25.44
C VAL A 16 -24.15 57.16 24.42
N LEU A 17 -23.25 58.14 24.34
CA LEU A 17 -22.10 58.09 23.45
C LEU A 17 -21.13 56.97 23.82
N ALA A 18 -20.83 56.80 25.11
CA ALA A 18 -20.01 55.70 25.61
C ALA A 18 -20.64 54.34 25.29
N MET A 19 -21.97 54.20 25.45
CA MET A 19 -22.68 52.98 25.09
C MET A 19 -22.65 52.69 23.59
N GLY A 20 -22.82 53.73 22.76
CA GLY A 20 -22.71 53.61 21.30
C GLY A 20 -21.33 53.14 20.86
N ILE A 21 -20.26 53.70 21.42
CA ILE A 21 -18.88 53.26 21.17
C ILE A 21 -18.70 51.80 21.61
N TRP A 22 -19.23 51.44 22.77
CA TRP A 22 -19.12 50.08 23.30
C TRP A 22 -19.82 49.05 22.39
N VAL A 23 -21.03 49.36 21.92
CA VAL A 23 -21.77 48.50 20.99
C VAL A 23 -21.03 48.38 19.65
N ALA A 24 -20.56 49.48 19.09
CA ALA A 24 -19.77 49.46 17.84
C ALA A 24 -18.50 48.61 17.99
N ARG A 25 -17.83 48.68 19.15
CA ARG A 25 -16.65 47.86 19.43
C ARG A 25 -16.99 46.37 19.51
N LEU A 26 -18.10 46.02 20.14
CA LEU A 26 -18.57 44.63 20.22
C LEU A 26 -18.95 44.07 18.85
N ASP A 27 -19.62 44.87 18.02
CA ASP A 27 -20.01 44.44 16.68
C ASP A 27 -18.79 44.25 15.78
N HIS A 28 -17.77 45.10 15.90
CA HIS A 28 -16.51 44.91 15.21
C HIS A 28 -15.80 43.61 15.61
N LEU A 29 -15.68 43.34 16.92
CA LEU A 29 -15.09 42.09 17.41
C LEU A 29 -15.89 40.87 16.92
N ARG A 30 -17.23 40.94 16.93
CA ARG A 30 -18.09 39.86 16.42
C ARG A 30 -17.89 39.64 14.93
N ALA A 31 -17.71 40.70 14.14
CA ALA A 31 -17.44 40.59 12.72
C ALA A 31 -16.10 39.88 12.46
N ASP A 32 -15.05 40.27 13.20
CA ASP A 32 -13.72 39.66 13.10
C ASP A 32 -13.78 38.16 13.45
N TYR A 33 -14.44 37.79 14.55
CA TYR A 33 -14.60 36.38 14.92
C TYR A 33 -15.37 35.57 13.88
N ARG A 34 -16.44 36.14 13.30
CA ARG A 34 -17.19 35.48 12.23
C ARG A 34 -16.33 35.28 11.00
N GLN A 35 -15.53 36.27 10.63
CA GLN A 35 -14.64 36.19 9.48
C GLN A 35 -13.57 35.10 9.69
N THR A 36 -12.98 35.02 10.88
CA THR A 36 -12.03 33.96 11.23
C THR A 36 -12.68 32.58 11.15
N LEU A 37 -13.87 32.41 11.73
CA LEU A 37 -14.60 31.14 11.68
C LEU A 37 -14.98 30.74 10.24
N THR A 38 -15.35 31.70 9.39
CA THR A 38 -15.63 31.39 7.97
C THR A 38 -14.38 30.98 7.23
N ASN A 39 -13.23 31.61 7.51
CA ASN A 39 -11.96 31.27 6.89
C ASN A 39 -11.49 29.88 7.34
N GLU A 40 -11.60 29.57 8.62
CA GLU A 40 -11.28 28.24 9.17
C GLU A 40 -12.16 27.15 8.55
N ARG A 41 -13.47 27.40 8.44
CA ARG A 41 -14.39 26.46 7.78
C ARG A 41 -14.05 26.27 6.31
N ALA A 42 -13.75 27.35 5.58
CA ALA A 42 -13.34 27.27 4.18
C ALA A 42 -12.06 26.42 4.04
N ALA A 43 -11.02 26.71 4.83
CA ALA A 43 -9.77 25.95 4.84
C ALA A 43 -9.99 24.47 5.19
N GLN A 44 -10.87 24.19 6.16
CA GLN A 44 -11.22 22.82 6.54
C GLN A 44 -11.94 22.08 5.40
N THR A 45 -12.88 22.74 4.71
CA THR A 45 -13.58 22.15 3.57
C THR A 45 -12.65 21.87 2.39
N GLU A 46 -11.71 22.78 2.13
CA GLU A 46 -10.69 22.58 1.09
C GLU A 46 -9.76 21.41 1.42
N ALA A 47 -9.34 21.29 2.68
CA ALA A 47 -8.52 20.17 3.14
C ALA A 47 -9.24 18.82 2.99
N ILE A 48 -10.55 18.76 3.32
CA ILE A 48 -11.38 17.57 3.13
C ILE A 48 -11.47 17.23 1.63
N ALA A 49 -11.79 18.20 0.78
CA ALA A 49 -11.90 17.99 -0.66
C ALA A 49 -10.57 17.54 -1.29
N ALA A 50 -9.44 18.09 -0.84
CA ALA A 50 -8.11 17.67 -1.26
C ALA A 50 -7.82 16.22 -0.84
N GLY A 51 -8.16 15.85 0.40
CA GLY A 51 -8.03 14.48 0.90
C GLY A 51 -8.88 13.46 0.13
N GLU A 52 -10.12 13.82 -0.20
CA GLU A 52 -11.00 12.97 -1.02
C GLU A 52 -10.46 12.76 -2.43
N ARG A 53 -9.94 13.81 -3.06
CA ARG A 53 -9.29 13.70 -4.39
C ARG A 53 -8.09 12.78 -4.35
N ALA A 54 -7.22 12.90 -3.34
CA ALA A 54 -6.07 12.02 -3.16
C ALA A 54 -6.50 10.56 -2.98
N ARG A 55 -7.52 10.32 -2.15
CA ARG A 55 -8.07 8.98 -1.93
C ARG A 55 -8.64 8.36 -3.20
N LEU A 56 -9.38 9.14 -4.01
CA LEU A 56 -9.92 8.67 -5.28
C LEU A 56 -8.78 8.35 -6.28
N ALA A 57 -7.76 9.20 -6.35
CA ALA A 57 -6.60 8.94 -7.20
C ALA A 57 -5.86 7.65 -6.79
N ASP A 58 -5.71 7.40 -5.49
CA ASP A 58 -5.11 6.17 -4.97
C ASP A 58 -5.95 4.93 -5.30
N GLN A 59 -7.28 5.02 -5.19
CA GLN A 59 -8.18 3.93 -5.58
C GLN A 59 -8.06 3.59 -7.07
N VAL A 60 -8.04 4.61 -7.94
CA VAL A 60 -7.86 4.42 -9.38
C VAL A 60 -6.51 3.77 -9.68
N ARG A 61 -5.43 4.27 -9.08
CA ARG A 61 -4.08 3.69 -9.26
C ARG A 61 -4.04 2.24 -8.80
N PHE A 62 -4.63 1.92 -7.65
CA PHE A 62 -4.66 0.56 -7.14
C PHE A 62 -5.47 -0.37 -8.04
N ALA A 63 -6.63 0.06 -8.52
CA ALA A 63 -7.43 -0.70 -9.49
C ALA A 63 -6.67 -0.97 -10.79
N GLN A 64 -5.93 0.02 -11.30
CA GLN A 64 -5.08 -0.14 -12.49
C GLN A 64 -3.94 -1.14 -12.24
N GLN A 65 -3.29 -1.07 -11.07
CA GLN A 65 -2.24 -2.01 -10.69
C GLN A 65 -2.76 -3.44 -10.58
N GLN A 66 -3.94 -3.63 -9.98
CA GLN A 66 -4.58 -4.94 -9.93
C GLN A 66 -4.90 -5.47 -11.33
N ALA A 67 -5.52 -4.65 -12.18
CA ALA A 67 -5.82 -5.03 -13.55
C ALA A 67 -4.55 -5.44 -14.33
N ALA A 68 -3.48 -4.65 -14.24
CA ALA A 68 -2.19 -4.95 -14.86
C ALA A 68 -1.58 -6.26 -14.31
N ALA A 69 -1.65 -6.49 -13.00
CA ALA A 69 -1.17 -7.72 -12.38
C ALA A 69 -1.95 -8.94 -12.88
N THR A 70 -3.28 -8.86 -12.96
CA THR A 70 -4.11 -9.96 -13.48
C THR A 70 -3.82 -10.26 -14.95
N GLN A 71 -3.63 -9.24 -15.78
CA GLN A 71 -3.26 -9.41 -17.19
C GLN A 71 -1.88 -10.06 -17.32
N THR A 72 -0.91 -9.64 -16.51
CA THR A 72 0.44 -10.22 -16.49
C THR A 72 0.39 -11.69 -16.06
N TYR A 73 -0.38 -12.02 -15.03
CA TYR A 73 -0.57 -13.40 -14.60
C TYR A 73 -1.20 -14.27 -15.69
N ALA A 74 -2.26 -13.78 -16.35
CA ALA A 74 -2.89 -14.49 -17.45
C ALA A 74 -1.92 -14.70 -18.63
N ALA A 75 -1.14 -13.68 -18.99
CA ALA A 75 -0.14 -13.78 -20.06
C ALA A 75 0.98 -14.78 -19.73
N THR A 76 1.50 -14.76 -18.50
CA THR A 76 2.54 -15.72 -18.07
C THR A 76 2.02 -17.15 -18.02
N LEU A 77 0.76 -17.35 -17.61
CA LEU A 77 0.12 -18.67 -17.63
C LEU A 77 -0.04 -19.16 -19.08
N ALA A 78 -0.58 -18.32 -19.97
CA ALA A 78 -0.74 -18.64 -21.38
C ALA A 78 0.60 -18.99 -22.05
N ALA A 79 1.69 -18.29 -21.71
CA ALA A 79 3.02 -18.58 -22.21
C ALA A 79 3.59 -19.93 -21.72
N ARG A 80 3.24 -20.36 -20.49
CA ARG A 80 3.70 -21.63 -19.90
C ARG A 80 2.86 -22.84 -20.31
N GLN A 81 1.60 -22.62 -20.64
CA GLN A 81 0.64 -23.66 -21.01
C GLN A 81 1.12 -24.59 -22.15
N PRO A 82 1.70 -24.12 -23.27
CA PRO A 82 2.23 -25.02 -24.30
C PRO A 82 3.42 -25.83 -23.80
N LEU A 83 4.24 -25.29 -22.90
CA LEU A 83 5.37 -26.02 -22.32
C LEU A 83 4.90 -27.18 -21.42
N ILE A 84 3.84 -26.95 -20.64
CA ILE A 84 3.22 -27.95 -19.76
C ILE A 84 2.56 -29.07 -20.59
N ILE A 85 1.86 -28.72 -21.66
CA ILE A 85 1.25 -29.71 -22.57
C ILE A 85 2.37 -30.52 -23.26
N HIS A 86 3.38 -29.85 -23.79
CA HIS A 86 4.48 -30.51 -24.48
C HIS A 86 5.27 -31.45 -23.57
N SER A 87 5.57 -31.04 -22.34
CA SER A 87 6.28 -31.90 -21.38
C SER A 87 5.43 -33.11 -20.99
N LYS A 88 4.13 -32.93 -20.74
CA LYS A 88 3.20 -34.02 -20.43
C LYS A 88 3.07 -35.01 -21.59
N ASP A 89 2.93 -34.52 -22.82
CA ASP A 89 2.86 -35.38 -24.00
C ASP A 89 4.16 -36.13 -24.23
N THR A 90 5.30 -35.48 -23.99
CA THR A 90 6.63 -36.10 -24.10
C THR A 90 6.81 -37.21 -23.07
N VAL A 91 6.45 -36.96 -21.80
CA VAL A 91 6.50 -37.98 -20.74
C VAL A 91 5.55 -39.13 -21.07
N THR A 92 4.33 -38.84 -21.52
CA THR A 92 3.35 -39.86 -21.90
C THR A 92 3.86 -40.72 -23.05
N ARG A 93 4.44 -40.09 -24.08
CA ARG A 93 5.02 -40.78 -25.24
C ARG A 93 6.23 -41.61 -24.83
N TYR A 94 7.10 -41.09 -23.96
CA TYR A 94 8.23 -41.84 -23.41
C TYR A 94 7.77 -43.04 -22.59
N ALA A 95 6.77 -42.88 -21.72
CA ALA A 95 6.21 -43.96 -20.91
C ALA A 95 5.58 -45.08 -21.76
N GLN A 96 5.13 -44.77 -22.98
CA GLN A 96 4.63 -45.76 -23.94
C GLN A 96 5.76 -46.52 -24.67
N THR A 97 7.02 -46.14 -24.55
CA THR A 97 8.16 -46.88 -25.13
C THR A 97 8.56 -48.08 -24.27
N ASP A 98 9.25 -49.06 -24.83
CA ASP A 98 9.77 -50.21 -24.06
C ASP A 98 10.68 -49.80 -22.90
N ALA A 99 11.48 -48.75 -23.09
CA ALA A 99 12.34 -48.19 -22.05
C ALA A 99 11.55 -47.49 -20.93
N GLY A 100 10.42 -46.84 -21.25
CA GLY A 100 9.56 -46.17 -20.28
C GLY A 100 8.53 -47.09 -19.60
N ARG A 101 8.19 -48.23 -20.22
CA ARG A 101 7.35 -49.29 -19.63
C ARG A 101 8.12 -50.21 -18.68
N ALA A 102 9.44 -50.19 -18.73
CA ALA A 102 10.25 -50.86 -17.73
C ALA A 102 9.88 -50.28 -16.35
N LEU A 103 9.28 -51.10 -15.49
CA LEU A 103 9.08 -50.78 -14.07
C LEU A 103 10.37 -50.16 -13.52
N CYS A 104 10.24 -49.07 -12.75
CA CYS A 104 11.34 -48.46 -12.01
C CYS A 104 12.23 -49.59 -11.47
N ARG A 105 13.46 -49.62 -11.96
CA ARG A 105 14.29 -50.82 -12.14
C ARG A 105 14.31 -51.73 -10.91
N ALA A 106 14.48 -53.03 -11.16
CA ALA A 106 14.71 -54.06 -10.15
C ALA A 106 15.63 -53.54 -9.01
N PRO A 107 15.36 -53.92 -7.75
CA PRO A 107 15.98 -53.35 -6.54
C PRO A 107 17.51 -53.31 -6.58
N ASP A 108 18.14 -54.18 -7.36
CA ASP A 108 19.58 -54.24 -7.57
C ASP A 108 20.16 -52.94 -8.16
N ARG A 109 19.44 -52.28 -9.09
CA ARG A 109 19.87 -50.99 -9.66
C ARG A 109 19.70 -49.82 -8.70
N VAL A 110 18.78 -49.90 -7.74
CA VAL A 110 18.63 -48.88 -6.69
C VAL A 110 19.82 -48.97 -5.75
N ARG A 111 20.25 -50.19 -5.40
CA ARG A 111 21.47 -50.41 -4.60
C ARG A 111 22.74 -49.90 -5.27
N ASP A 112 22.84 -50.00 -6.59
CA ASP A 112 23.99 -49.42 -7.33
C ASP A 112 24.01 -47.89 -7.25
N ILE A 113 22.84 -47.23 -7.24
CA ILE A 113 22.74 -45.77 -7.08
C ILE A 113 23.06 -45.38 -5.64
N ASP A 114 22.52 -46.09 -4.65
CA ASP A 114 22.83 -45.85 -3.23
C ASP A 114 24.32 -46.05 -2.94
N ALA A 115 24.95 -47.06 -3.58
CA ALA A 115 26.38 -47.29 -3.48
C ALA A 115 27.21 -46.18 -4.16
N LEU A 116 26.75 -45.68 -5.31
CA LEU A 116 27.38 -44.55 -5.99
C LEU A 116 27.25 -43.25 -5.20
N ASP A 117 26.09 -43.00 -4.59
CA ASP A 117 25.84 -41.83 -3.74
C ASP A 117 26.70 -41.90 -2.46
N ALA A 118 26.84 -43.08 -1.86
CA ALA A 118 27.76 -43.30 -0.74
C ALA A 118 29.24 -43.10 -1.12
N LEU A 119 29.62 -43.38 -2.36
CA LEU A 119 30.97 -43.09 -2.88
C LEU A 119 31.17 -41.58 -3.08
N LEU A 120 30.19 -40.89 -3.68
CA LEU A 120 30.21 -39.45 -3.90
C LEU A 120 30.18 -38.65 -2.59
N ALA A 121 29.44 -39.11 -1.58
CA ALA A 121 29.38 -38.49 -0.26
C ALA A 121 30.68 -38.67 0.56
N ARG A 122 31.52 -39.67 0.20
CA ARG A 122 32.84 -39.89 0.82
C ARG A 122 33.96 -39.11 0.15
N ASP A 123 33.79 -38.71 -1.11
CA ASP A 123 34.71 -37.76 -1.72
C ASP A 123 34.43 -36.37 -1.13
N PRO A 124 35.38 -35.77 -0.38
CA PRO A 124 35.24 -34.37 0.00
C PRO A 124 35.27 -33.58 -1.30
N ALA A 125 34.09 -33.10 -1.73
CA ALA A 125 33.97 -32.25 -2.90
C ALA A 125 35.08 -31.20 -2.86
N ALA A 126 36.00 -31.25 -3.82
CA ALA A 126 36.86 -30.11 -4.11
C ALA A 126 35.93 -28.89 -4.22
N PRO A 127 36.29 -27.71 -3.68
CA PRO A 127 35.40 -26.56 -3.65
C PRO A 127 35.13 -26.07 -5.07
N GLY A 128 34.13 -26.68 -5.69
CA GLY A 128 33.58 -26.32 -6.97
C GLY A 128 32.70 -25.10 -6.75
N SER A 129 33.25 -23.95 -7.17
CA SER A 129 32.51 -22.72 -7.40
C SER A 129 31.24 -23.01 -8.21
N SER A 130 30.12 -23.20 -7.52
CA SER A 130 28.79 -23.12 -8.10
C SER A 130 28.20 -21.80 -7.62
N GLY A 131 28.24 -20.82 -8.53
CA GLY A 131 27.64 -19.52 -8.34
C GLY A 131 26.13 -19.63 -8.14
N GLY A 132 25.62 -18.79 -7.24
CA GLY A 132 24.21 -18.51 -7.05
C GLY A 132 23.70 -18.97 -5.69
N ALA A 133 23.83 -18.10 -4.68
CA ALA A 133 23.04 -18.24 -3.46
C ALA A 133 21.56 -18.26 -3.85
N VAL A 134 20.87 -19.36 -3.52
CA VAL A 134 19.40 -19.43 -3.59
C VAL A 134 18.86 -18.32 -2.68
N PRO A 135 17.99 -17.42 -3.17
CA PRO A 135 17.38 -16.42 -2.32
C PRO A 135 16.63 -17.11 -1.19
N ALA A 136 16.96 -16.79 0.06
CA ALA A 136 16.16 -17.23 1.18
C ALA A 136 14.76 -16.64 1.03
N ASP A 137 13.72 -17.48 1.09
CA ASP A 137 12.34 -17.03 1.14
C ASP A 137 12.21 -16.00 2.26
N GLY A 138 11.92 -14.75 1.88
CA GLY A 138 11.70 -13.67 2.83
C GLY A 138 10.59 -14.09 3.80
N THR A 139 10.83 -13.89 5.09
CA THR A 139 9.85 -14.18 6.14
C THR A 139 8.53 -13.46 5.83
N ALA A 140 7.46 -14.24 5.72
CA ALA A 140 6.12 -13.69 5.57
C ALA A 140 5.80 -12.74 6.75
N PRO A 141 5.20 -11.57 6.50
CA PRO A 141 4.84 -10.65 7.57
C PRO A 141 3.88 -11.33 8.55
N PRO A 142 3.99 -11.04 9.87
CA PRO A 142 3.14 -11.67 10.85
C PRO A 142 1.67 -11.36 10.54
N ALA A 143 0.86 -12.42 10.46
CA ALA A 143 -0.59 -12.30 10.44
C ALA A 143 -1.01 -11.69 11.79
N GLY A 144 -1.22 -10.38 11.80
CA GLY A 144 -1.79 -9.68 12.94
C GLY A 144 -3.18 -10.22 13.24
N ARG A 145 -3.40 -10.56 14.50
CA ARG A 145 -4.73 -10.74 15.07
C ARG A 145 -4.90 -9.69 16.16
#